data_AF-A0ABD0Q5P3-F1
#
_entry.id   AF-A0ABD0Q5P3-F1
#
_cell.length_a   1.000
_cell.length_b   1.000
_cell.length_c   1.000
_cell.angle_alpha   90.00
_cell.angle_beta   90.00
_cell.angle_gamma   90.00
#
_symmetry.space_group_name_H-M   'P 1'
#
loop_
_entity.id
_entity.type
_entity.pdbx_description
1 polymer ?
#
loop_
_entity_poly.entity_id
_entity_poly.type
_entity_poly.pdbx_seq_one_letter_code
_entity_poly.pdbx_strand_id
1 'polypeptide(L)' 'IRSDQDKEIEIRYSITGAGADQPPNDVYIIDPVTGKMSVTKPLDREERASYH' A
#
# COMPACT_ATOMS: atom_id res chain seq x y z
N ILE A 1 -11.89 21.62 -30.08
CA ILE A 1 -10.89 21.88 -29.01
C ILE A 1 -10.74 20.59 -28.22
N ARG A 2 -9.71 19.81 -28.51
CA ARG A 2 -9.18 18.78 -27.60
C ARG A 2 -7.71 19.14 -27.46
N SER A 3 -7.32 19.51 -26.26
CA SER A 3 -5.91 19.72 -25.94
C SER A 3 -5.44 18.39 -25.39
N ASP A 4 -4.47 17.77 -26.05
CA ASP A 4 -3.76 16.54 -25.67
C ASP A 4 -2.89 16.75 -24.41
N GLN A 5 -3.46 17.46 -23.43
CA GLN A 5 -2.91 17.76 -22.12
C GLN A 5 -3.70 17.07 -21.01
N ASP A 6 -4.36 15.96 -21.33
CA ASP A 6 -4.47 14.84 -20.40
C ASP A 6 -3.06 14.31 -20.13
N LYS A 7 -2.22 15.14 -19.51
CA LYS A 7 -1.02 14.69 -18.84
C LYS A 7 -1.54 13.77 -17.75
N GLU A 8 -1.48 12.46 -18.04
CA GLU A 8 -1.60 11.40 -17.06
C GLU A 8 -0.81 11.84 -15.82
N ILE A 9 -1.54 12.29 -14.80
CA ILE A 9 -0.93 12.62 -13.53
C ILE A 9 -0.39 11.29 -13.01
N GLU A 10 0.92 11.17 -12.85
CA GLU A 10 1.53 9.97 -12.26
C GLU A 10 1.06 9.88 -10.80
N ILE A 11 0.02 9.08 -10.56
CA ILE A 11 -0.48 8.80 -9.22
C ILE A 11 0.49 7.84 -8.55
N ARG A 12 0.97 8.21 -7.36
CA ARG A 12 1.78 7.33 -6.51
C ARG A 12 0.99 6.88 -5.29
N TYR A 13 0.90 5.57 -5.10
CA TYR A 13 0.21 4.96 -3.97
C TYR A 13 1.15 4.78 -2.78
N SER A 14 0.66 5.06 -1.57
CA SER A 14 1.33 4.78 -0.31
C SER A 14 0.32 4.28 0.73
N ILE A 15 0.79 3.49 1.69
CA ILE A 15 0.00 2.97 2.81
C ILE A 15 0.66 3.38 4.13
N THR A 16 -0.16 3.68 5.13
CA THR A 16 0.25 4.01 6.50
C THR A 16 -0.52 3.14 7.48
N GLY A 17 -0.03 3.04 8.72
CA GLY A 17 -0.58 2.21 9.78
C GLY A 17 0.37 1.09 10.24
N ALA A 18 -0.04 0.40 11.30
CA ALA A 18 0.68 -0.74 11.84
C ALA A 18 0.81 -1.83 10.76
N GLY A 19 2.01 -2.35 10.53
CA GLY A 19 2.24 -3.30 9.44
C GLY A 19 2.78 -2.66 8.16
N ALA A 20 2.70 -1.34 8.01
CA ALA A 20 3.22 -0.60 6.86
C ALA A 20 4.39 0.30 7.28
N ASP A 21 4.08 1.53 7.73
CA ASP A 21 5.04 2.53 8.20
C ASP A 21 5.18 2.57 9.73
N GLN A 22 4.30 1.87 10.45
CA GLN A 22 4.35 1.72 11.91
C GLN A 22 4.64 0.27 12.33
N PRO A 23 5.32 0.06 13.48
CA PRO A 23 5.61 -1.28 13.99
C PRO A 23 4.36 -2.14 14.17
N PRO A 24 4.41 -3.45 13.83
CA PRO A 24 5.52 -4.18 13.22
C PRO A 24 5.72 -3.76 11.76
N ASN A 25 6.94 -3.37 11.40
CA ASN A 25 7.21 -2.85 10.06
C ASN A 25 7.17 -3.97 9.01
N ASP A 26 6.92 -3.56 7.76
CA ASP A 26 7.05 -4.39 6.57
C ASP A 26 6.11 -5.61 6.50
N VAL A 27 4.99 -5.65 7.22
CA VAL A 27 3.99 -6.73 7.08
C VAL A 27 3.22 -6.61 5.76
N TYR A 28 2.90 -5.38 5.38
CA TYR A 28 2.17 -5.00 4.18
C TYR A 28 3.03 -4.10 3.30
N ILE A 29 3.00 -4.35 1.99
CA ILE A 29 3.67 -3.55 0.98
C ILE A 29 2.68 -3.15 -0.12
N ILE A 30 2.85 -1.95 -0.69
CA ILE A 30 2.08 -1.48 -1.84
C ILE A 30 3.02 -1.12 -2.99
N ASP A 31 2.67 -1.53 -4.21
CA ASP A 31 3.31 -1.04 -5.42
C ASP A 31 2.87 0.42 -5.66
N PRO A 32 3.79 1.40 -5.66
CA PRO A 32 3.43 2.81 -5.80
C PRO A 32 2.91 3.16 -7.20
N VAL A 33 3.14 2.32 -8.21
CA VAL A 33 2.70 2.55 -9.60
C VAL A 33 1.33 1.90 -9.85
N THR A 34 1.15 0.65 -9.40
CA THR A 34 -0.09 -0.10 -9.67
C THR A 34 -1.10 -0.06 -8.53
N GLY A 35 -0.70 0.35 -7.32
CA GLY A 35 -1.52 0.30 -6.12
C GLY A 35 -1.76 -1.11 -5.58
N LYS A 36 -1.07 -2.13 -6.11
CA LYS A 36 -1.24 -3.51 -5.68
C LYS A 36 -0.65 -3.72 -4.28
N MET A 37 -1.48 -4.21 -3.36
CA MET A 37 -1.08 -4.53 -1.99
C MET A 37 -0.67 -6.01 -1.87
N SER A 38 0.32 -6.32 -1.06
CA SER A 38 0.77 -7.69 -0.77
C SER A 38 1.28 -7.82 0.67
N VAL A 39 1.27 -9.05 1.19
CA VAL A 39 1.86 -9.39 2.49
C VAL A 39 3.26 -9.95 2.30
N THR A 40 4.21 -9.60 3.16
CA THR A 40 5.59 -10.09 3.07
C THR A 40 5.83 -11.34 3.91
N LYS A 41 4.95 -11.60 4.89
CA LYS A 41 5.06 -12.67 5.89
C LYS A 41 3.70 -13.32 6.10
N PRO A 42 3.66 -14.60 6.51
CA PRO A 42 2.42 -15.24 6.92
C PRO A 42 1.83 -14.51 8.13
N LEU A 43 0.52 -14.28 8.10
CA LEU A 43 -0.22 -13.65 9.18
C LEU A 43 -0.74 -14.73 10.13
N ASP A 44 -0.44 -14.59 11.42
CA ASP A 44 -1.01 -15.43 12.46
C ASP A 44 -2.13 -14.68 13.18
N ARG A 45 -3.34 -15.25 13.17
CA ARG A 45 -4.52 -14.66 13.80
C ARG A 45 -4.43 -14.72 15.33
N GLU A 46 -3.68 -15.66 15.90
CA GLU A 46 -3.44 -15.73 17.35
C GLU A 46 -2.50 -14.63 17.83
N GLU A 47 -1.56 -14.21 16.97
CA GLU A 47 -0.65 -13.10 17.25
C GLU A 47 -1.36 -11.74 17.10
N ARG A 48 -2.06 -11.52 15.98
CA ARG A 48 -2.89 -10.31 15.77
C ARG A 48 -4.12 -10.60 14.91
N ALA A 49 -5.29 -10.32 15.48
CA ALA A 49 -6.57 -10.51 14.79
C ALA A 49 -6.95 -9.36 13.83
N SER A 50 -6.40 -8.14 14.01
CA SER A 50 -6.71 -6.99 13.16
C SER A 50 -5.62 -5.92 13.13
N TYR A 51 -5.64 -5.16 12.03
CA TYR A 51 -4.86 -3.95 11.80
C TYR A 51 -5.86 -2.83 11.47
N HIS A 52 -5.73 -1.68 12.13
CA HIS A 52 -6.57 -0.49 11.96
C HIS A 52 -5.76 0.62 11.32
#